data_AF-A0A1V5WQF0-F1
#
_entry.id   AF-A0A1V5WQF0-F1
#
_cell.length_a   1.000
_cell.length_b   1.000
_cell.length_c   1.000
_cell.angle_alpha   90.00
_cell.angle_beta   90.00
_cell.angle_gamma   90.00
#
_symmetry.space_group_name_H-M   'P 1'
#
loop_
_entity.id
_entity.type
_entity.pdbx_description
1 polymer ?
#
loop_
_entity_poly.entity_id
_entity_poly.type
_entity_poly.pdbx_seq_one_letter_code
_entity_poly.pdbx_strand_id
1 'polypeptide(L)' 'MVKVEKKGDERPEVLVRRFNREVQQSGIMTIAKKKRYFEKDLNRGLRRKSAIRRNSIASLKRGY' A
#
# COMPACT_ATOMS: atom_id res chain seq x y z
N MET A 1 12.87 -5.44 1.55
CA MET A 1 12.70 -6.89 1.30
C MET A 1 11.92 -7.44 2.48
N VAL A 2 10.73 -8.02 2.25
CA VAL A 2 9.88 -8.54 3.34
C VAL A 2 10.29 -9.99 3.61
N LYS A 3 10.69 -10.29 4.84
CA LYS A 3 11.05 -11.63 5.27
C LYS A 3 10.07 -12.07 6.36
N VAL A 4 9.39 -13.19 6.16
CA VAL A 4 8.48 -13.80 7.14
C VAL A 4 8.89 -15.24 7.35
N GLU A 5 9.31 -15.56 8.57
CA GLU A 5 9.68 -16.92 8.96
C GLU A 5 8.52 -17.60 9.70
N LYS A 6 8.41 -18.91 9.49
CA LYS A 6 7.45 -19.77 10.21
C LYS A 6 7.79 -19.78 11.68
N LYS A 7 6.80 -19.61 12.54
CA LYS A 7 6.98 -19.69 13.99
C LYS A 7 6.49 -21.04 14.51
N GLY A 8 7.37 -21.83 15.12
CA GLY A 8 7.03 -23.08 15.78
C GLY A 8 6.11 -23.98 14.94
N ASP A 9 4.97 -24.35 15.52
CA ASP A 9 3.96 -25.22 14.90
C ASP A 9 2.81 -24.47 14.22
N GLU A 10 3.11 -23.30 13.65
CA GLU A 10 2.12 -22.49 12.93
C GLU A 10 1.51 -23.25 11.74
N ARG A 11 0.16 -23.27 11.67
CA ARG A 11 -0.56 -23.81 10.52
C ARG A 11 -0.17 -23.02 9.25
N PRO A 12 0.04 -23.68 8.10
CA PRO A 12 0.48 -23.01 6.86
C PRO A 12 -0.41 -21.82 6.45
N GLU A 13 -1.72 -21.91 6.66
CA GLU A 13 -2.70 -20.85 6.38
C GLU A 13 -2.40 -19.54 7.14
N VAL A 14 -1.99 -19.65 8.41
CA VAL A 14 -1.69 -18.50 9.27
C VAL A 14 -0.40 -17.81 8.82
N LEU A 15 0.60 -18.60 8.41
CA LEU A 15 1.84 -18.09 7.83
C LEU A 15 1.56 -17.30 6.54
N VAL A 16 0.73 -17.83 5.64
CA VAL A 16 0.33 -17.13 4.40
C VAL A 16 -0.42 -15.83 4.71
N ARG A 17 -1.33 -15.83 5.70
CA ARG A 17 -2.04 -14.62 6.11
C ARG A 17 -1.08 -13.54 6.65
N ARG A 18 -0.10 -13.93 7.48
CA ARG A 18 0.93 -13.01 7.98
C ARG A 18 1.79 -12.46 6.84
N PHE A 19 2.25 -13.33 5.96
CA PHE A 19 2.99 -12.93 4.77
C PHE A 19 2.22 -11.89 3.95
N ASN A 20 0.95 -12.14 3.66
CA ASN A 20 0.11 -11.21 2.90
C ASN A 20 -0.03 -9.85 3.62
N ARG A 21 -0.22 -9.85 4.94
CA ARG A 21 -0.29 -8.62 5.74
C ARG A 21 1.03 -7.83 5.66
N GLU A 22 2.17 -8.48 5.82
CA GLU A 22 3.48 -7.84 5.75
C GLU A 22 3.79 -7.30 4.35
N VAL A 23 3.42 -8.03 3.29
CA VAL A 23 3.54 -7.57 1.90
C VAL A 23 2.68 -6.33 1.67
N GLN A 24 1.44 -6.32 2.15
CA GLN A 24 0.56 -5.15 2.03
C GLN A 24 1.09 -3.96 2.82
N GLN A 25 1.54 -4.16 4.06
CA GLN A 25 2.06 -3.12 4.94
C GLN A 25 3.36 -2.52 4.39
N SER A 26 4.23 -3.33 3.80
CA SER A 26 5.46 -2.86 3.16
C SER A 26 5.21 -1.97 1.94
N GLY A 27 4.01 -2.02 1.36
CA GLY A 27 3.66 -1.25 0.17
C GLY A 27 4.44 -1.63 -1.10
N ILE A 28 5.18 -2.75 -1.08
CA ILE A 28 6.05 -3.16 -2.18
C ILE A 28 5.30 -3.32 -3.50
N MET A 29 4.05 -3.79 -3.44
CA MET A 29 3.17 -3.92 -4.61
C MET A 29 2.84 -2.57 -5.25
N THR A 30 2.58 -1.55 -4.43
CA THR A 30 2.29 -0.19 -4.89
C THR A 30 3.53 0.43 -5.53
N ILE A 31 4.70 0.24 -4.92
CA ILE A 31 5.98 0.72 -5.44
C ILE A 31 6.31 0.03 -6.77
N ALA A 32 6.16 -1.29 -6.85
CA ALA A 32 6.40 -2.06 -8.06
C ALA A 32 5.48 -1.62 -9.21
N LYS A 33 4.18 -1.43 -8.93
CA LYS A 33 3.23 -0.91 -9.93
C LYS A 33 3.59 0.50 -10.41
N LYS A 34 4.01 1.38 -9.50
CA LYS A 34 4.44 2.75 -9.86
C LYS A 34 5.71 2.73 -10.73
N LYS A 35 6.66 1.85 -10.44
CA LYS A 35 7.92 1.72 -11.19
C LYS A 35 7.77 0.98 -12.53
N ARG A 36 6.63 0.34 -12.79
CA ARG A 36 6.40 -0.45 -14.02
C ARG A 36 6.55 0.38 -15.29
N TYR A 37 6.18 1.66 -15.24
CA TYR A 37 6.28 2.59 -16.36
C TYR A 37 6.94 3.89 -15.91
N PHE A 38 7.62 4.57 -16.83
CA PHE A 38 8.16 5.90 -16.57
C PHE A 38 7.03 6.92 -16.50
N GLU A 39 7.02 7.71 -15.43
CA GLU A 39 6.12 8.85 -15.26
C GLU A 39 6.96 10.03 -14.75
N LYS A 40 6.72 11.24 -15.28
CA LYS A 40 7.37 12.45 -14.77
C LYS A 40 6.92 12.73 -13.33
N ASP A 41 7.82 13.28 -12.52
CA ASP A 41 7.46 13.68 -11.17
C ASP A 41 6.32 14.71 -11.17
N LEU A 42 5.35 14.51 -10.27
CA LEU A 42 4.23 15.43 -10.15
C LEU A 42 4.70 16.82 -9.73
N ASN A 43 4.29 17.84 -10.48
CA ASN A 43 4.44 19.25 -10.11
C ASN A 43 3.62 19.57 -8.83
N ARG A 44 3.98 20.62 -8.09
CA ARG A 44 3.32 21.10 -6.86
C ARG A 44 1.80 21.23 -7.01
N GLY A 45 1.32 21.74 -8.15
CA GLY A 45 -0.11 21.85 -8.44
C GLY A 45 -0.83 20.50 -8.52
N LEU A 46 -0.22 19.51 -9.19
CA LEU A 46 -0.78 18.17 -9.31
C LEU A 46 -0.77 17.43 -7.96
N ARG A 47 0.30 17.59 -7.17
CA ARG A 47 0.38 17.06 -5.80
C ARG A 47 -0.76 17.61 -4.93
N ARG A 48 -1.02 18.92 -5.01
CA ARG A 48 -2.12 19.58 -4.30
C ARG A 48 -3.49 19.03 -4.72
N LYS A 49 -3.76 18.92 -6.02
CA LYS A 49 -5.02 18.36 -6.54
C LYS A 49 -5.25 16.93 -6.06
N SER A 50 -4.21 16.08 -6.08
CA SER A 50 -4.29 14.70 -5.58
C SER A 50 -4.58 14.66 -4.07
N ALA A 51 -3.95 15.53 -3.27
CA ALA A 51 -4.19 15.62 -1.83
C ALA A 51 -5.64 16.05 -1.50
N ILE A 52 -6.16 17.08 -2.19
CA ILE A 52 -7.55 17.54 -2.03
C ILE A 52 -8.52 16.41 -2.34
N ARG A 53 -8.34 15.71 -3.48
CA ARG A 53 -9.17 14.57 -3.86
C ARG A 53 -9.13 13.44 -2.82
N ARG A 54 -7.95 13.16 -2.25
CA ARG A 54 -7.82 12.12 -1.22
C ARG A 54 -8.58 12.50 0.04
N ASN A 55 -8.50 13.76 0.46
CA ASN A 55 -9.22 14.26 1.63
C ASN A 55 -10.74 14.25 1.41
N SER A 56 -11.22 14.65 0.23
CA SER A 56 -12.67 14.63 -0.07
C SER A 56 -13.22 13.20 -0.08
N ILE A 57 -12.49 12.23 -0.62
CA ILE A 57 -12.90 10.82 -0.56
C ILE A 57 -12.88 10.31 0.89
N ALA A 58 -11.90 10.74 1.69
CA ALA A 58 -11.78 10.32 3.08
C ALA A 58 -12.85 10.94 4.00
N SER A 59 -13.34 12.15 3.71
CA SER A 59 -14.46 12.76 4.45
C SER A 59 -15.77 12.04 4.13
N LEU A 60 -16.06 11.80 2.84
CA LEU A 60 -17.25 11.08 2.39
C LEU A 60 -17.34 9.67 3.00
N LYS A 61 -16.21 8.95 3.05
CA LYS A 61 -16.16 7.61 3.67
C LYS A 61 -16.40 7.62 5.18
N ARG A 62 -16.12 8.73 5.86
CA ARG A 62 -16.34 8.88 7.31
C ARG A 62 -17.76 9.34 7.66
N GLY A 63 -18.59 9.67 6.66
CA GLY A 63 -19.98 10.07 6.86
C GLY A 63 -20.16 11.53 7.29
N TYR A 64 -19.20 12.40 6.94
CA TYR A 64 -19.35 13.86 7.05
C TYR A 64 -19.84 14.47 5.74
#